data_AF-A0A5Q2N606-F1
#
_entry.id   AF-A0A5Q2N606-F1
#
_cell.length_a   1.000
_cell.length_b   1.000
_cell.length_c   1.000
_cell.angle_alpha   90.00
_cell.angle_beta   90.00
_cell.angle_gamma   90.00
#
_symmetry.space_group_name_H-M   'P 1'
#
loop_
_entity.id
_entity.type
_entity.pdbx_description
1 polymer ?
#
loop_
_entity_poly.entity_id
_entity_poly.type
_entity_poly.pdbx_seq_one_letter_code
_entity_poly.pdbx_strand_id
1 'polypeptide(L)'
;MFWLRMRWFFDRWKVRFFIILLTLPVLLLFSAPIFFMYAENNLKNTIITMAEARGKAIAVEAINEAIRHRIVNHGNFQDLIVYKTDQQGRIVLLQPNTIMINHLAAETALEVQDTLSNLSTSELKIPLGQLSGSTLFANRGPSLPVHILPIGTVTVKPVETFEEAGINQTKFMVFLNIEAVIRIVVPLLSSEIPVHTHIPISTTIIPGAVPNVYMRGDTGVKPSIDVTKGIEQNE
;
A
#
# COMPACT_ATOMS: atom_id res chain seq x y z
N MET A 1 11.19 -1.88 -83.53
CA MET A 1 10.60 -2.91 -82.64
C MET A 1 10.87 -2.65 -81.13
N PHE A 2 11.15 -1.42 -80.70
CA PHE A 2 11.41 -1.07 -79.29
C PHE A 2 10.20 -0.40 -78.61
N TRP A 3 9.34 0.27 -79.39
CA TRP A 3 8.18 1.02 -78.92
C TRP A 3 6.99 0.18 -78.43
N LEU A 4 6.85 -1.06 -78.89
CA LEU A 4 5.74 -1.96 -78.47
C LEU A 4 6.01 -2.65 -77.12
N ARG A 5 7.28 -2.75 -76.69
CA ARG A 5 7.63 -3.38 -75.40
C ARG A 5 7.48 -2.43 -74.21
N MET A 6 7.47 -1.12 -74.45
CA MET A 6 7.34 -0.09 -73.41
C MET A 6 5.88 0.12 -72.97
N ARG A 7 4.89 -0.05 -73.86
CA ARG A 7 3.44 0.01 -73.55
C ARG A 7 2.98 -1.12 -72.62
N TRP A 8 3.60 -2.30 -72.71
CA TRP A 8 3.23 -3.47 -71.90
C TRP A 8 3.62 -3.33 -70.42
N PHE A 9 4.71 -2.62 -70.12
CA PHE A 9 5.09 -2.27 -68.74
C PHE A 9 4.12 -1.25 -68.11
N PHE A 10 3.66 -0.26 -68.90
CA PHE A 10 2.72 0.75 -68.44
C PHE A 10 1.32 0.20 -68.17
N ASP A 11 0.82 -0.75 -68.95
CA ASP A 11 -0.50 -1.37 -68.71
C ASP A 11 -0.52 -2.22 -67.44
N ARG A 12 0.53 -3.02 -67.19
CA ARG A 12 0.64 -3.78 -65.95
C ARG A 12 0.78 -2.88 -64.72
N TRP A 13 1.38 -1.70 -64.88
CA TRP A 13 1.49 -0.72 -63.81
C TRP A 13 0.14 -0.05 -63.51
N LYS A 14 -0.64 0.29 -64.54
CA LYS A 14 -2.00 0.82 -64.39
C LYS A 14 -2.97 -0.20 -63.78
N VAL A 15 -2.90 -1.47 -64.18
CA VAL A 15 -3.74 -2.55 -63.61
C VAL A 15 -3.36 -2.81 -62.15
N ARG A 16 -2.07 -2.90 -61.81
CA ARG A 16 -1.61 -3.03 -60.42
C ARG A 16 -2.03 -1.83 -59.56
N PHE A 17 -1.93 -0.62 -60.10
CA PHE A 17 -2.39 0.60 -59.44
C PHE A 17 -3.91 0.57 -59.18
N PHE A 18 -4.71 0.16 -60.17
CA PHE A 18 -6.17 0.02 -60.03
C PHE A 18 -6.56 -1.04 -59.00
N ILE A 19 -5.84 -2.17 -58.96
CA ILE A 19 -6.06 -3.22 -57.95
C ILE A 19 -5.75 -2.68 -56.55
N ILE A 20 -4.59 -2.03 -56.35
CA ILE A 20 -4.22 -1.45 -55.05
C ILE A 20 -5.24 -0.38 -54.60
N LEU A 21 -5.68 0.47 -55.52
CA LEU A 21 -6.67 1.52 -55.26
C LEU A 21 -8.02 0.96 -54.79
N LEU A 22 -8.43 -0.21 -55.29
CA LEU A 22 -9.68 -0.86 -54.91
C LEU A 22 -9.53 -1.73 -53.64
N THR A 23 -8.38 -2.38 -53.43
CA THR A 23 -8.17 -3.25 -52.26
C THR A 23 -7.87 -2.51 -50.97
N LEU A 24 -7.19 -1.36 -51.04
CA LEU A 24 -6.81 -0.57 -49.87
C LEU A 24 -8.01 -0.06 -49.04
N PRO A 25 -9.07 0.53 -49.64
CA PRO A 25 -10.24 0.95 -48.86
C PRO A 25 -11.01 -0.24 -48.27
N VAL A 26 -11.07 -1.37 -48.97
CA VAL A 26 -11.71 -2.60 -48.46
C VAL A 26 -10.94 -3.14 -47.26
N LEU A 27 -9.61 -3.20 -47.34
CA LEU A 27 -8.76 -3.60 -46.22
C LEU A 27 -8.97 -2.68 -45.00
N LEU A 28 -8.98 -1.36 -45.22
CA LEU A 28 -9.14 -0.37 -44.16
C LEU A 28 -10.53 -0.46 -43.50
N LEU A 29 -11.57 -0.72 -44.28
CA LEU A 29 -12.94 -0.92 -43.79
C LEU A 29 -13.06 -2.11 -42.83
N PHE A 30 -12.36 -3.22 -43.11
CA PHE A 30 -12.34 -4.39 -42.23
C PHE A 30 -11.34 -4.26 -41.07
N SER A 31 -10.20 -3.59 -41.27
CA SER A 31 -9.18 -3.45 -40.22
C SER A 31 -9.55 -2.43 -39.14
N ALA A 32 -10.24 -1.33 -39.50
CA ALA A 32 -10.63 -0.28 -38.57
C ALA A 32 -11.52 -0.77 -37.40
N PRO A 33 -12.60 -1.55 -37.60
CA PRO A 33 -13.41 -2.06 -36.50
C PRO A 33 -12.64 -3.08 -35.64
N ILE A 34 -11.78 -3.91 -36.24
CA ILE A 34 -10.92 -4.85 -35.48
C ILE A 34 -9.94 -4.07 -34.59
N PHE A 35 -9.30 -3.03 -35.14
CA PHE A 35 -8.41 -2.15 -34.39
C PHE A 35 -9.15 -1.41 -33.27
N PHE A 36 -10.35 -0.88 -33.56
CA PHE A 36 -11.18 -0.19 -32.58
C PHE A 36 -11.58 -1.11 -31.42
N MET A 37 -12.04 -2.33 -31.73
CA MET A 37 -12.46 -3.31 -30.72
C MET A 37 -11.27 -3.80 -29.88
N TYR A 38 -10.09 -3.95 -30.49
CA TYR A 38 -8.85 -4.24 -29.77
C TYR A 38 -8.41 -3.07 -28.87
N ALA A 39 -8.48 -1.84 -29.38
CA ALA A 39 -8.15 -0.65 -28.62
C ALA A 39 -9.10 -0.48 -27.42
N GLU A 40 -10.41 -0.59 -27.64
CA GLU A 40 -11.44 -0.45 -26.60
C GLU A 40 -11.21 -1.42 -25.43
N ASN A 41 -10.96 -2.70 -25.73
CA ASN A 41 -10.70 -3.72 -24.70
C ASN A 41 -9.39 -3.43 -23.92
N ASN A 42 -8.32 -2.98 -24.59
CA ASN A 42 -7.06 -2.64 -23.92
C ASN A 42 -7.16 -1.37 -23.07
N LEU A 43 -7.88 -0.35 -23.57
CA LEU A 43 -8.12 0.88 -22.82
C LEU A 43 -8.93 0.59 -21.56
N LYS A 44 -10.00 -0.21 -21.66
CA LYS A 44 -10.85 -0.59 -20.54
C LYS A 44 -10.05 -1.21 -19.38
N ASN A 45 -9.20 -2.20 -19.68
CA ASN A 45 -8.36 -2.84 -18.66
C ASN A 45 -7.33 -1.89 -18.06
N THR A 46 -6.73 -1.02 -18.88
CA THR A 46 -5.76 -0.03 -18.39
C THR A 46 -6.42 1.03 -17.50
N ILE A 47 -7.62 1.49 -17.87
CA ILE A 47 -8.41 2.44 -17.09
C ILE A 47 -8.68 1.89 -15.70
N ILE A 48 -9.25 0.68 -15.61
CA ILE A 48 -9.62 0.13 -14.30
C ILE A 48 -8.38 -0.10 -13.44
N THR A 49 -7.33 -0.74 -13.98
CA THR A 49 -6.10 -1.02 -13.21
C THR A 49 -5.45 0.26 -12.68
N MET A 50 -5.41 1.34 -13.47
CA MET A 50 -4.86 2.63 -13.04
C MET A 50 -5.75 3.33 -12.02
N ALA A 51 -7.07 3.28 -12.21
CA ALA A 51 -8.02 3.81 -11.24
C ALA A 51 -7.93 3.05 -9.91
N GLU A 52 -7.81 1.73 -9.95
CA GLU A 52 -7.57 0.85 -8.81
C GLU A 52 -6.31 1.23 -8.04
N ALA A 53 -5.19 1.35 -8.74
CA ALA A 53 -3.93 1.74 -8.12
C ALA A 53 -4.01 3.13 -7.46
N ARG A 54 -4.55 4.12 -8.17
CA ARG A 54 -4.69 5.50 -7.67
C ARG A 54 -5.67 5.61 -6.50
N GLY A 55 -6.85 5.01 -6.63
CA GLY A 55 -7.86 5.05 -5.59
C GLY A 55 -7.44 4.30 -4.33
N LYS A 56 -6.78 3.14 -4.48
CA LYS A 56 -6.18 2.43 -3.35
C LYS A 56 -5.11 3.26 -2.64
N ALA A 57 -4.23 3.92 -3.39
CA ALA A 57 -3.19 4.77 -2.81
C ALA A 57 -3.80 5.92 -1.98
N ILE A 58 -4.79 6.64 -2.54
CA ILE A 58 -5.48 7.73 -1.85
C ILE A 58 -6.22 7.23 -0.61
N ALA A 59 -6.90 6.08 -0.69
CA ALA A 59 -7.60 5.51 0.46
C ALA A 59 -6.62 5.13 1.58
N VAL A 60 -5.49 4.50 1.25
CA VAL A 60 -4.44 4.18 2.24
C VAL A 60 -3.87 5.46 2.87
N GLU A 61 -3.61 6.49 2.06
CA GLU A 61 -3.13 7.79 2.54
C GLU A 61 -4.12 8.44 3.50
N ALA A 62 -5.41 8.44 3.15
CA ALA A 62 -6.47 9.00 3.99
C ALA A 62 -6.66 8.22 5.31
N ILE A 63 -6.58 6.89 5.28
CA ILE A 63 -6.58 6.06 6.49
C ILE A 63 -5.41 6.44 7.40
N ASN A 64 -4.21 6.58 6.82
CA ASN A 64 -3.02 6.95 7.58
C ASN A 64 -3.12 8.38 8.15
N GLU A 65 -3.72 9.32 7.42
CA GLU A 65 -3.95 10.69 7.89
C GLU A 65 -4.94 10.76 9.05
N ALA A 66 -6.09 10.08 8.91
CA ALA A 66 -7.10 9.93 9.97
C ALA A 66 -6.46 9.46 11.29
N ILE A 67 -5.54 8.50 11.18
CA ILE A 67 -4.90 7.89 12.34
C ILE A 67 -3.80 8.78 12.89
N ARG A 68 -3.04 9.50 12.05
CA ARG A 68 -2.05 10.49 12.46
C ARG A 68 -2.68 11.60 13.31
N HIS A 69 -3.81 12.15 12.87
CA HIS A 69 -4.54 13.17 13.63
C HIS A 69 -4.99 12.67 15.00
N ARG A 70 -5.30 11.37 15.12
CA ARG A 70 -5.66 10.74 16.39
C ARG A 70 -4.45 10.47 17.29
N ILE A 71 -3.34 9.99 16.72
CA ILE A 71 -2.11 9.63 17.45
C ILE A 71 -1.36 10.86 17.96
N VAL A 72 -1.35 11.98 17.22
CA VAL A 72 -0.57 13.17 17.60
C VAL A 72 -1.28 14.04 18.64
N ASN A 73 -2.62 14.05 18.67
CA ASN A 73 -3.38 14.98 19.52
C ASN A 73 -3.73 14.45 20.92
N HIS A 74 -3.59 13.14 21.19
CA HIS A 74 -3.90 12.55 22.50
C HIS A 74 -2.70 11.78 23.05
N GLY A 75 -1.68 12.49 23.55
CA GLY A 75 -0.42 11.98 24.11
C GLY A 75 -0.50 11.02 25.32
N ASN A 76 -1.62 10.30 25.50
CA ASN A 76 -1.88 9.38 26.60
C ASN A 76 -1.85 7.89 26.18
N PHE A 77 -1.18 7.52 25.08
CA PHE A 77 -0.95 6.10 24.74
C PHE A 77 -0.01 5.36 25.71
N GLN A 78 0.51 6.08 26.72
CA GLN A 78 1.34 5.54 27.78
C GLN A 78 0.57 4.56 28.70
N ASP A 79 -0.77 4.52 28.64
CA ASP A 79 -1.62 3.70 29.52
C ASP A 79 -2.27 2.50 28.83
N LEU A 80 -1.88 2.16 27.59
CA LEU A 80 -2.40 0.97 26.89
C LEU A 80 -1.95 -0.33 27.56
N ILE A 81 -0.84 -0.28 28.30
CA ILE A 81 -0.24 -1.44 28.95
C ILE A 81 0.12 -1.06 30.38
N VAL A 82 -0.44 -1.79 31.34
CA VAL A 82 -0.07 -1.68 32.75
C VAL A 82 0.94 -2.77 33.06
N TYR A 83 2.10 -2.40 33.60
CA TYR A 83 3.10 -3.35 34.06
C TYR A 83 3.30 -3.23 35.58
N LYS A 84 3.62 -4.36 36.24
CA LYS A 84 4.06 -4.38 37.63
C LYS A 84 5.48 -4.88 37.70
N THR A 85 6.28 -4.24 38.54
CA THR A 85 7.66 -4.64 38.81
C THR A 85 7.79 -5.29 40.19
N ASP A 86 8.82 -6.12 40.35
CA ASP A 86 9.24 -6.59 41.66
C ASP A 86 10.16 -5.58 42.37
N GLN A 87 10.65 -5.94 43.57
CA GLN A 87 11.56 -5.10 44.37
C GLN A 87 12.91 -4.83 43.68
N GLN A 88 13.26 -5.60 42.65
CA GLN A 88 14.48 -5.43 41.85
C GLN A 88 14.22 -4.67 40.54
N GLY A 89 12.99 -4.18 40.31
CA GLY A 89 12.61 -3.43 39.11
C GLY A 89 12.33 -4.29 37.88
N ARG A 90 12.21 -5.62 38.01
CA ARG A 90 11.93 -6.53 36.88
C ARG A 90 10.44 -6.60 36.63
N ILE A 91 10.01 -6.58 35.36
CA ILE A 91 8.61 -6.71 34.97
C ILE A 91 8.15 -8.14 35.29
N VAL A 92 7.19 -8.28 36.21
CA VAL A 92 6.62 -9.57 36.63
C VAL A 92 5.20 -9.80 36.13
N LEU A 93 4.52 -8.72 35.73
CA LEU A 93 3.18 -8.78 35.15
C LEU A 93 3.08 -7.70 34.07
N LEU A 94 2.53 -8.08 32.93
CA LEU A 94 2.14 -7.17 31.86
C LEU A 94 0.67 -7.42 31.55
N GLN A 95 -0.15 -6.39 31.65
CA GLN A 95 -1.59 -6.47 31.42
C GLN A 95 -2.02 -5.37 30.44
N PRO A 96 -2.48 -5.73 29.25
CA PRO A 96 -3.10 -4.78 28.33
C PRO A 96 -4.39 -4.20 28.93
N ASN A 97 -4.59 -2.89 28.78
CA ASN A 97 -5.85 -2.25 29.11
C ASN A 97 -6.84 -2.48 27.96
N THR A 98 -7.47 -3.65 27.94
CA THR A 98 -8.39 -4.07 26.86
C THR A 98 -9.57 -3.12 26.67
N ILE A 99 -10.05 -2.46 27.73
CA ILE A 99 -11.12 -1.45 27.64
C ILE A 99 -10.62 -0.25 26.83
N MET A 100 -9.46 0.29 27.17
CA MET A 100 -8.86 1.43 26.45
C MET A 100 -8.51 1.06 25.00
N ILE A 101 -7.95 -0.14 24.79
CA ILE A 101 -7.58 -0.63 23.46
C ILE A 101 -8.83 -0.76 22.56
N ASN A 102 -9.90 -1.37 23.07
CA ASN A 102 -11.14 -1.51 22.31
C ASN A 102 -11.85 -0.16 22.07
N HIS A 103 -11.79 0.75 23.05
CA HIS A 103 -12.29 2.12 22.88
C HIS A 103 -11.54 2.83 21.75
N LEU A 104 -10.21 2.78 21.76
CA LEU A 104 -9.37 3.34 20.71
C LEU A 104 -9.65 2.71 19.34
N ALA A 105 -9.87 1.39 19.29
CA ALA A 105 -10.22 0.69 18.06
C ALA A 105 -11.57 1.18 17.50
N ALA A 106 -12.59 1.28 18.35
CA ALA A 106 -13.92 1.77 17.94
C ALA A 106 -13.87 3.21 17.46
N GLU A 107 -13.14 4.08 18.15
CA GLU A 107 -12.97 5.47 17.76
C GLU A 107 -12.18 5.63 16.46
N THR A 108 -11.13 4.81 16.27
CA THR A 108 -10.35 4.79 15.03
C THR A 108 -11.23 4.33 13.87
N ALA A 109 -12.12 3.35 14.08
CA ALA A 109 -13.06 2.91 13.07
C ALA A 109 -13.99 4.04 12.61
N LEU A 110 -14.51 4.84 13.56
CA LEU A 110 -15.36 5.99 13.25
C LEU A 110 -14.60 7.08 12.48
N GLU A 111 -13.41 7.45 12.92
CA GLU A 111 -12.60 8.49 12.26
C GLU A 111 -12.22 8.09 10.82
N VAL A 112 -11.82 6.82 10.63
CA VAL A 112 -11.49 6.29 9.31
C VAL A 112 -12.75 6.21 8.44
N GLN A 113 -13.89 5.80 8.99
CA GLN A 113 -15.18 5.79 8.28
C GLN A 113 -15.53 7.20 7.77
N ASP A 114 -15.45 8.21 8.64
CA ASP A 114 -15.78 9.59 8.31
C ASP A 114 -14.81 10.17 7.27
N THR A 115 -13.51 9.90 7.42
CA THR A 115 -12.49 10.34 6.47
C THR A 115 -12.71 9.73 5.08
N LEU A 116 -12.96 8.42 5.00
CA LEU A 116 -13.25 7.74 3.73
C LEU A 116 -14.59 8.21 3.12
N SER A 117 -15.59 8.51 3.96
CA SER A 117 -16.85 9.08 3.51
C SER A 117 -16.66 10.47 2.90
N ASN A 118 -15.83 11.32 3.50
CA ASN A 118 -15.53 12.65 2.95
C ASN A 118 -14.80 12.58 1.60
N LEU A 119 -13.92 11.58 1.39
CA LEU A 119 -13.27 11.36 0.09
C LEU A 119 -14.26 11.08 -1.04
N SER A 120 -15.41 10.48 -0.75
CA SER A 120 -16.43 10.17 -1.76
C SER A 120 -17.02 11.38 -2.46
N THR A 121 -16.93 12.55 -1.83
CA THR A 121 -17.38 13.84 -2.39
C THR A 121 -16.34 14.44 -3.34
N SER A 122 -15.10 13.96 -3.32
CA SER A 122 -14.02 14.47 -4.18
C SER A 122 -13.93 13.67 -5.49
N GLU A 123 -13.82 14.40 -6.61
CA GLU A 123 -13.61 13.82 -7.94
C GLU A 123 -12.11 13.77 -8.23
N LEU A 124 -11.56 12.56 -8.39
CA LEU A 124 -10.20 12.39 -8.87
C LEU A 124 -10.19 12.45 -10.41
N LYS A 125 -9.29 13.26 -10.97
CA LYS A 125 -9.13 13.42 -12.42
C LYS A 125 -7.84 12.76 -12.90
N ILE A 126 -7.97 11.72 -13.72
CA ILE A 126 -6.83 11.02 -14.33
C ILE A 126 -6.77 11.39 -15.83
N PRO A 127 -5.70 12.04 -16.33
CA PRO A 127 -5.57 12.33 -17.75
C PRO A 127 -5.54 11.03 -18.58
N LEU A 128 -6.34 10.94 -19.64
CA LEU A 128 -6.36 9.75 -20.50
C LEU A 128 -5.00 9.46 -21.14
N GLY A 129 -4.19 10.49 -21.41
CA GLY A 129 -2.84 10.29 -21.94
C GLY A 129 -1.91 9.59 -20.95
N GLN A 130 -2.18 9.64 -19.64
CA GLN A 130 -1.46 8.84 -18.63
C GLN A 130 -1.67 7.33 -18.84
N LEU A 131 -2.84 6.94 -19.35
CA LEU A 131 -3.18 5.54 -19.62
C LEU A 131 -2.46 4.99 -20.86
N SER A 132 -1.95 5.87 -21.74
CA SER A 132 -1.18 5.44 -22.91
C SER A 132 0.22 4.91 -22.56
N GLY A 133 0.70 5.13 -21.34
CA GLY A 133 2.06 4.79 -20.89
C GLY A 133 3.16 5.65 -21.52
N SER A 134 2.82 6.56 -22.43
CA SER A 134 3.78 7.48 -23.06
C SER A 134 4.05 8.69 -22.17
N THR A 135 5.32 8.93 -21.86
CA THR A 135 5.76 10.12 -21.12
C THR A 135 5.39 11.43 -21.85
N LEU A 136 5.30 11.39 -23.18
CA LEU A 136 4.93 12.55 -24.01
C LEU A 136 3.46 12.95 -23.82
N PHE A 137 2.59 11.99 -23.47
CA PHE A 137 1.16 12.20 -23.33
C PHE A 137 0.67 12.09 -21.87
N ALA A 138 1.54 11.81 -20.91
CA ALA A 138 1.15 11.52 -19.52
C ALA A 138 0.23 12.56 -18.88
N ASN A 139 0.39 13.86 -19.21
CA ASN A 139 -0.43 14.96 -18.70
C ASN A 139 -1.32 15.60 -19.78
N ARG A 140 -1.61 14.90 -20.88
CA ARG A 140 -2.39 15.42 -22.00
C ARG A 140 -3.68 14.63 -22.22
N GLY A 141 -4.64 15.29 -22.86
CA GLY A 141 -5.94 14.73 -23.21
C GLY A 141 -7.04 15.02 -22.19
N PRO A 142 -8.25 14.49 -22.42
CA PRO A 142 -9.38 14.63 -21.50
C PRO A 142 -9.07 14.02 -20.14
N SER A 143 -9.66 14.59 -19.09
CA SER A 143 -9.61 13.99 -17.75
C SER A 143 -10.70 12.94 -17.60
N LEU A 144 -10.33 11.77 -17.08
CA LEU A 144 -11.24 10.72 -16.67
C LEU A 144 -11.65 10.96 -15.20
N PRO A 145 -12.94 11.16 -14.91
CA PRO A 145 -13.43 11.24 -13.53
C PRO A 145 -13.36 9.87 -12.86
N VAL A 146 -12.87 9.85 -11.63
CA VAL A 146 -12.81 8.67 -10.77
C VAL A 146 -13.39 9.03 -9.40
N HIS A 147 -14.36 8.23 -8.96
CA HIS A 147 -14.98 8.38 -7.64
C HIS A 147 -14.60 7.20 -6.75
N ILE A 148 -14.30 7.48 -5.49
CA ILE A 148 -13.93 6.49 -4.48
C ILE A 148 -15.04 6.46 -3.43
N LEU A 149 -15.78 5.37 -3.34
CA LEU A 149 -16.91 5.23 -2.42
C LEU A 149 -16.57 4.18 -1.36
N PRO A 150 -16.64 4.47 -0.05
CA PRO A 150 -16.54 3.41 0.95
C PRO A 150 -17.76 2.47 0.87
N ILE A 151 -17.53 1.17 1.09
CA ILE A 151 -18.59 0.16 1.13
C ILE A 151 -18.70 -0.41 2.55
N GLY A 152 -19.88 -0.30 3.14
CA GLY A 152 -20.15 -0.86 4.46
C GLY A 152 -19.41 -0.13 5.58
N THR A 153 -19.05 -0.88 6.62
CA THR A 153 -18.43 -0.36 7.83
C THR A 153 -16.94 -0.72 7.89
N VAL A 154 -16.11 0.23 8.30
CA VAL A 154 -14.69 0.02 8.58
C VAL A 154 -14.57 -0.84 9.83
N THR A 155 -13.81 -1.93 9.73
CA THR A 155 -13.55 -2.82 10.86
C THR A 155 -12.14 -2.59 11.39
N VAL A 156 -12.00 -2.36 12.69
CA VAL A 156 -10.69 -2.22 13.36
C VAL A 156 -10.59 -3.27 14.44
N LYS A 157 -9.57 -4.14 14.35
CA LYS A 157 -9.32 -5.23 15.30
C LYS A 157 -7.98 -5.02 16.00
N PRO A 158 -7.96 -4.93 17.34
CA PRO A 158 -6.73 -5.02 18.09
C PRO A 158 -6.09 -6.41 17.95
N VAL A 159 -4.78 -6.46 17.75
CA VAL A 159 -3.99 -7.69 17.70
C VAL A 159 -2.77 -7.53 18.59
N GLU A 160 -2.53 -8.52 19.44
CA GLU A 160 -1.41 -8.57 20.37
C GLU A 160 -0.38 -9.60 19.89
N THR A 161 0.91 -9.30 20.02
CA THR A 161 1.98 -10.21 19.58
C THR A 161 3.18 -10.12 20.52
N PHE A 162 3.80 -11.27 20.81
CA PHE A 162 5.06 -11.37 21.53
C PHE A 162 6.14 -11.89 20.57
N GLU A 163 7.21 -11.13 20.41
CA GLU A 163 8.36 -11.46 19.56
C GLU A 163 9.63 -11.50 20.41
N GLU A 164 10.60 -12.34 20.03
CA GLU A 164 11.93 -12.32 20.65
C GLU A 164 12.75 -11.17 20.06
N ALA A 165 13.23 -10.26 20.92
CA ALA A 165 13.96 -9.05 20.55
C ALA A 165 15.45 -9.12 20.95
N GLY A 166 16.11 -10.22 20.60
CA GLY A 166 17.55 -10.43 20.85
C GLY A 166 17.84 -11.33 22.05
N ILE A 167 19.09 -11.31 22.52
CA ILE A 167 19.60 -12.23 23.53
C ILE A 167 18.98 -11.88 24.90
N ASN A 168 17.83 -12.47 25.22
CA ASN A 168 17.05 -12.29 26.46
C ASN A 168 16.15 -11.04 26.51
N GLN A 169 15.48 -10.67 25.41
CA GLN A 169 14.41 -9.68 25.47
C GLN A 169 13.18 -10.18 24.73
N THR A 170 12.00 -9.92 25.29
CA THR A 170 10.72 -10.18 24.62
C THR A 170 10.06 -8.85 24.31
N LYS A 171 9.73 -8.62 23.04
CA LYS A 171 8.99 -7.45 22.59
C LYS A 171 7.51 -7.79 22.52
N PHE A 172 6.73 -7.12 23.34
CA PHE A 172 5.27 -7.16 23.27
C PHE A 172 4.78 -6.00 22.41
N MET A 173 3.92 -6.28 21.43
CA MET A 173 3.38 -5.30 20.50
C MET A 173 1.86 -5.39 20.47
N VAL A 174 1.21 -4.23 20.38
CA VAL A 174 -0.23 -4.12 20.12
C VAL A 174 -0.41 -3.36 18.81
N PHE A 175 -1.15 -3.98 17.89
CA PHE A 175 -1.49 -3.45 16.58
C PHE A 175 -2.99 -3.19 16.48
N LEU A 176 -3.36 -2.23 15.63
CA LEU A 176 -4.70 -2.12 15.09
C LEU A 176 -4.67 -2.58 13.62
N ASN A 177 -5.43 -3.63 13.34
CA ASN A 177 -5.67 -4.10 11.97
C ASN A 177 -6.94 -3.44 11.46
N ILE A 178 -6.78 -2.56 10.48
CA ILE A 178 -7.89 -1.85 9.82
C ILE A 178 -8.23 -2.59 8.53
N GLU A 179 -9.49 -2.99 8.40
CA GLU A 179 -10.07 -3.63 7.23
C GLU A 179 -11.20 -2.71 6.71
N ALA A 180 -11.04 -2.22 5.48
CA ALA A 180 -12.04 -1.43 4.79
C ALA A 180 -12.19 -1.91 3.35
N VAL A 181 -13.38 -1.73 2.77
CA VAL A 181 -13.62 -2.00 1.35
C VAL A 181 -14.03 -0.70 0.68
N ILE A 182 -13.40 -0.38 -0.44
CA ILE A 182 -13.74 0.77 -1.27
C ILE A 182 -14.23 0.29 -2.63
N ARG A 183 -15.22 0.99 -3.18
CA ARG A 183 -15.65 0.88 -4.57
C ARG A 183 -15.04 2.02 -5.36
N ILE A 184 -14.34 1.69 -6.42
CA ILE A 184 -13.86 2.68 -7.39
C ILE A 184 -14.81 2.67 -8.57
N VAL A 185 -15.29 3.87 -8.91
CA VAL A 185 -16.25 4.08 -9.99
C VAL A 185 -15.61 4.97 -11.04
N VAL A 186 -15.56 4.45 -12.26
CA VAL A 186 -15.10 5.14 -13.47
C VAL A 186 -16.20 5.07 -14.53
N PRO A 187 -16.18 5.93 -15.57
CA PRO A 187 -17.08 5.75 -16.70
C PRO A 187 -17.05 4.31 -17.23
N LEU A 188 -18.23 3.71 -17.38
CA LEU A 188 -18.49 2.35 -17.89
C LEU A 188 -18.20 1.18 -16.93
N LEU A 189 -17.52 1.39 -15.80
CA LEU A 189 -17.09 0.30 -14.91
C LEU A 189 -16.99 0.70 -13.43
N SER A 190 -17.08 -0.29 -12.55
CA SER A 190 -16.68 -0.19 -11.16
C SER A 190 -15.95 -1.44 -10.71
N SER A 191 -15.09 -1.31 -9.70
CA SER A 191 -14.52 -2.46 -8.98
C SER A 191 -14.46 -2.20 -7.48
N GLU A 192 -14.41 -3.29 -6.72
CA GLU A 192 -14.32 -3.27 -5.26
C GLU A 192 -12.95 -3.75 -4.84
N ILE A 193 -12.30 -3.00 -3.95
CA ILE A 193 -10.94 -3.27 -3.51
C ILE A 193 -10.89 -3.29 -1.99
N PRO A 194 -10.43 -4.39 -1.39
CA PRO A 194 -10.13 -4.42 0.03
C PRO A 194 -8.84 -3.64 0.32
N VAL A 195 -8.89 -2.82 1.37
CA VAL A 195 -7.76 -2.05 1.91
C VAL A 195 -7.47 -2.56 3.31
N HIS A 196 -6.23 -2.99 3.51
CA HIS A 196 -5.74 -3.50 4.78
C HIS A 196 -4.57 -2.65 5.25
N THR A 197 -4.67 -2.12 6.46
CA THR A 197 -3.61 -1.32 7.09
C THR A 197 -3.33 -1.87 8.49
N HIS A 198 -2.05 -2.00 8.82
CA HIS A 198 -1.59 -2.52 10.12
C HIS A 198 -0.80 -1.42 10.82
N ILE A 199 -1.24 -1.01 12.01
CA ILE A 199 -0.65 0.12 12.71
C ILE A 199 -0.24 -0.28 14.13
N PRO A 200 1.06 -0.17 14.48
CA PRO A 200 1.48 -0.38 15.85
C PRO A 200 1.01 0.79 16.71
N ILE A 201 0.25 0.49 17.77
CA ILE A 201 -0.23 1.50 18.72
C ILE A 201 0.53 1.46 20.05
N SER A 202 1.15 0.33 20.39
CA SER A 202 2.00 0.21 21.57
C SER A 202 3.09 -0.84 21.38
N THR A 203 4.23 -0.62 22.00
CA THR A 203 5.34 -1.58 22.04
C THR A 203 6.01 -1.51 23.40
N THR A 204 6.20 -2.65 24.05
CA THR A 204 6.90 -2.78 25.33
C THR A 204 8.00 -3.83 25.20
N ILE A 205 9.22 -3.47 25.61
CA ILE A 205 10.35 -4.41 25.67
C ILE A 205 10.42 -4.95 27.09
N ILE A 206 10.37 -6.27 27.22
CA ILE A 206 10.45 -7.02 28.46
C ILE A 206 11.86 -7.61 28.54
N PRO A 207 12.77 -7.03 29.35
CA PRO A 207 14.10 -7.59 29.54
C PRO A 207 14.01 -8.88 30.36
N GLY A 208 14.59 -9.94 29.83
CA GLY A 208 14.84 -11.21 30.53
C GLY A 208 16.17 -11.20 31.28
N ALA A 209 16.36 -12.18 32.16
CA ALA A 209 17.62 -12.34 32.87
C ALA A 209 18.73 -12.77 31.90
N VAL A 210 19.88 -12.06 31.92
CA VAL A 210 21.07 -12.50 31.19
C VAL A 210 21.66 -13.71 31.94
N PRO A 211 21.83 -14.88 31.29
CA PRO A 211 22.36 -16.06 31.95
C PRO A 211 23.77 -15.81 32.52
N ASN A 212 23.98 -16.15 33.79
CA ASN A 212 25.34 -16.27 34.31
C ASN A 212 25.98 -17.52 33.69
N VAL A 213 26.88 -17.32 32.73
CA VAL A 213 27.63 -18.42 32.11
C VAL A 213 28.60 -18.98 33.14
N TYR A 214 28.25 -20.12 33.73
CA TYR A 214 29.20 -20.94 34.48
C TYR A 214 29.94 -21.84 33.49
N MET A 215 31.11 -21.40 33.04
CA MET A 215 32.07 -22.28 32.35
C MET A 215 32.54 -23.33 33.35
N ARG A 216 31.89 -24.50 33.39
CA ARG A 216 32.43 -25.69 34.08
C ARG A 216 33.30 -26.46 33.11
N GLY A 217 34.48 -25.89 32.86
CA GLY A 217 35.64 -26.61 32.33
C GLY A 217 36.59 -26.93 33.49
N ASP A 218 37.17 -28.11 33.48
CA ASP A 218 38.07 -28.70 34.50
C ASP A 218 39.41 -27.96 34.68
N THR A 219 39.52 -26.70 34.22
CA THR A 219 40.67 -25.83 34.46
C THR A 219 40.15 -24.44 34.82
N GLY A 220 39.96 -24.24 36.13
CA GLY A 220 39.47 -22.99 36.69
C GLY A 220 40.38 -21.80 36.36
N VAL A 221 39.90 -20.92 35.48
CA VAL A 221 40.36 -19.53 35.43
C VAL A 221 39.16 -18.66 35.78
N LYS A 222 39.23 -18.02 36.94
CA LYS A 222 38.25 -17.02 37.38
C LYS A 222 38.33 -15.80 36.44
N PRO A 223 37.23 -15.24 35.96
CA PRO A 223 37.28 -13.94 35.30
C PRO A 223 37.62 -12.88 36.35
N SER A 224 38.83 -12.33 36.26
CA SER A 224 39.26 -11.17 37.03
C SER A 224 39.02 -9.92 36.21
N ILE A 225 37.83 -9.33 36.32
CA ILE A 225 37.64 -7.90 36.06
C ILE A 225 36.78 -7.37 37.20
N ASP A 226 37.48 -6.86 38.21
CA ASP A 226 36.90 -6.06 39.29
C ASP A 226 36.88 -4.60 38.80
N VAL A 227 35.69 -4.09 38.46
CA VAL A 227 35.52 -2.71 37.94
C VAL A 227 35.51 -1.69 39.09
N THR A 228 35.68 -2.10 40.35
CA THR A 228 35.54 -1.17 41.50
C THR A 228 36.87 -0.53 41.95
N LYS A 229 38.00 -0.77 41.29
CA LYS A 229 39.32 -0.18 41.67
C LYS A 229 39.82 0.96 40.77
N GLY A 230 38.93 1.79 40.24
CA GLY A 230 39.30 2.84 39.28
C GLY A 230 38.99 4.30 39.66
N ILE A 231 38.25 4.59 40.74
CA ILE A 231 37.92 5.98 41.10
C ILE A 231 37.97 6.16 42.62
N GLU A 232 39.16 6.06 43.18
CA GLU A 232 39.56 6.88 44.33
C GLU A 232 41.05 7.16 44.17
N GLN A 233 41.44 8.42 44.39
CA GLN A 233 42.77 9.02 44.24
C GLN A 233 43.09 9.57 42.84
N ASN A 234 42.62 10.80 42.61
CA ASN A 234 43.57 11.88 42.35
C ASN A 234 43.17 13.06 43.24
N GLU A 235 44.18 13.55 43.98
CA GLU A 235 44.23 14.82 44.70
C GLU A 235 43.87 16.02 43.80
#